data_AF-A0A2V6CT68-F1
#
_entry.id   AF-A0A2V6CT68-F1
#
_cell.length_a   1.000
_cell.length_b   1.000
_cell.length_c   1.000
_cell.angle_alpha   90.00
_cell.angle_beta   90.00
_cell.angle_gamma   90.00
#
_symmetry.space_group_name_H-M   'P 1'
#
loop_
_entity.id
_entity.type
_entity.pdbx_description
1 polymer ?
#
loop_
_entity_poly.entity_id
_entity_poly.type
_entity_poly.pdbx_seq_one_letter_code
_entity_poly.pdbx_strand_id
1 'polypeptide(L)'
;MRARYLIVDGHSAIFGWPELQRFHARRTSLGRDALVKKLRDYQDYTDIRVVVVFDGKGTSATEQTEPHSVQVFYSRAGQTADSIIERLASKYAEKFDLIVATGDLLEQETASAFGAECISIATLRAMLDEAVPN
;
A
#
# COMPACT_ATOMS: atom_id res chain seq x y z
N MET A 1 -15.79 -17.30 -0.32
CA MET A 1 -14.45 -16.70 -0.20
C MET A 1 -14.62 -15.28 0.28
N ARG A 2 -13.75 -14.81 1.18
CA ARG A 2 -13.73 -13.40 1.58
C ARG A 2 -13.09 -12.58 0.46
N ALA A 3 -13.49 -11.33 0.28
CA ALA A 3 -12.78 -10.45 -0.66
C ALA A 3 -11.36 -10.19 -0.14
N ARG A 4 -10.37 -10.15 -1.05
CA ARG A 4 -8.96 -9.97 -0.69
C ARG A 4 -8.54 -8.53 -0.93
N TYR A 5 -7.85 -7.95 0.05
CA TYR A 5 -7.34 -6.59 0.00
C TYR A 5 -5.84 -6.57 0.28
N LEU A 6 -5.12 -5.76 -0.48
CA LEU A 6 -3.70 -5.47 -0.26
C LEU A 6 -3.56 -4.01 0.17
N ILE A 7 -3.05 -3.80 1.37
CA ILE A 7 -2.64 -2.49 1.89
C ILE A 7 -1.14 -2.37 1.72
N VAL A 8 -0.68 -1.31 1.06
CA VAL A 8 0.74 -1.04 0.83
C VAL A 8 1.14 0.21 1.60
N ASP A 9 2.17 0.11 2.44
CA ASP A 9 2.91 1.27 2.90
C ASP A 9 3.73 1.83 1.73
N GLY A 10 3.29 2.99 1.24
CA GLY A 10 3.91 3.68 0.14
C GLY A 10 5.29 4.22 0.45
N HIS A 11 5.61 4.53 1.72
CA HIS A 11 6.96 4.94 2.11
C HIS A 11 7.92 3.75 1.97
N SER A 12 7.62 2.64 2.66
CA SER A 12 8.41 1.41 2.57
C SER A 12 8.58 0.93 1.13
N ALA A 13 7.53 0.96 0.29
CA ALA A 13 7.63 0.56 -1.11
C ALA A 13 8.54 1.48 -1.94
N ILE A 14 8.41 2.80 -1.82
CA ILE A 14 9.23 3.76 -2.56
C ILE A 14 10.71 3.63 -2.23
N PHE A 15 11.05 3.46 -0.94
CA PHE A 15 12.43 3.36 -0.49
C PHE A 15 13.00 1.94 -0.60
N GLY A 16 12.15 0.92 -0.68
CA GLY A 16 12.56 -0.47 -0.89
C GLY A 16 12.88 -0.81 -2.35
N TRP A 17 12.38 -0.06 -3.34
CA TRP A 17 12.62 -0.31 -4.76
C TRP A 17 13.50 0.78 -5.40
N PRO A 18 14.74 0.43 -5.84
CA PRO A 18 15.70 1.43 -6.33
C PRO A 18 15.16 2.31 -7.46
N GLU A 19 14.34 1.78 -8.35
CA GLU A 19 13.71 2.54 -9.43
C GLU A 19 12.74 3.61 -8.93
N LEU A 20 11.92 3.29 -7.92
CA LEU A 20 10.95 4.23 -7.34
C LEU A 20 11.68 5.31 -6.54
N GLN A 21 12.70 4.92 -5.78
CA GLN A 21 13.53 5.85 -5.03
C GLN A 21 14.20 6.88 -5.96
N ARG A 22 14.71 6.44 -7.13
CA ARG A 22 15.28 7.35 -8.14
C ARG A 22 14.24 8.35 -8.68
N PHE A 23 13.02 7.90 -8.95
CA PHE A 23 11.94 8.81 -9.37
C PHE A 23 11.55 9.79 -8.26
N HIS A 24 11.39 9.29 -7.04
CA HIS A 24 11.05 10.08 -5.86
C HIS A 24 12.09 11.18 -5.57
N ALA A 25 13.38 10.86 -5.68
CA ALA A 25 14.48 11.80 -5.48
C ALA A 25 14.47 12.96 -6.50
N ARG A 26 14.00 12.71 -7.73
CA ARG A 26 13.82 13.77 -8.75
C ARG A 26 12.62 14.65 -8.46
N ARG A 27 11.50 14.03 -8.08
CA ARG A 27 10.26 14.69 -7.67
C ARG A 27 9.40 13.68 -6.92
N THR A 28 8.99 14.02 -5.71
CA THR A 28 8.18 13.14 -4.85
C THR A 28 6.98 12.52 -5.55
N SER A 29 6.26 13.30 -6.36
CA SER A 29 5.10 12.80 -7.11
C SER A 29 5.47 11.68 -8.09
N LEU A 30 6.63 11.73 -8.75
CA LEU A 30 7.01 10.72 -9.75
C LEU A 30 7.19 9.32 -9.12
N GLY A 31 7.73 9.25 -7.90
CA GLY A 31 7.85 7.98 -7.19
C GLY A 31 6.48 7.41 -6.79
N ARG A 32 5.57 8.28 -6.34
CA ARG A 32 4.19 7.91 -5.99
C ARG A 32 3.40 7.46 -7.21
N ASP A 33 3.46 8.21 -8.30
CA ASP A 33 2.75 7.91 -9.55
C ASP A 33 3.25 6.59 -10.14
N ALA A 34 4.57 6.35 -10.11
CA ALA A 34 5.15 5.08 -10.57
C ALA A 34 4.73 3.88 -9.70
N LEU A 35 4.65 4.05 -8.38
CA LEU A 35 4.14 3.01 -7.48
C LEU A 35 2.66 2.73 -7.75
N VAL A 36 1.83 3.76 -7.78
CA VAL A 36 0.37 3.63 -8.02
C VAL A 36 0.11 2.97 -9.36
N LYS A 37 0.90 3.28 -10.41
CA LYS A 37 0.80 2.61 -11.70
C LYS A 37 1.04 1.10 -11.58
N LYS A 38 2.15 0.69 -10.95
CA LYS A 38 2.48 -0.73 -10.74
C LYS A 38 1.39 -1.47 -9.94
N LEU A 39 0.85 -0.82 -8.91
CA LEU A 39 -0.23 -1.37 -8.08
C LEU A 39 -1.56 -1.45 -8.83
N ARG A 40 -1.82 -0.53 -9.76
CA ARG A 40 -2.99 -0.58 -10.63
C ARG A 40 -2.90 -1.75 -11.57
N ASP A 41 -1.77 -1.92 -12.24
CA ASP A 41 -1.55 -3.07 -13.12
C ASP A 41 -1.81 -4.38 -12.33
N TYR A 42 -1.25 -4.51 -11.12
CA TYR A 42 -1.52 -5.67 -10.25
C TYR A 42 -3.01 -5.87 -9.91
N GLN A 43 -3.73 -4.79 -9.58
CA GLN A 43 -5.18 -4.87 -9.33
C GLN A 43 -5.97 -5.26 -10.59
N ASP A 44 -5.54 -4.83 -11.77
CA ASP A 44 -6.24 -5.11 -13.03
C ASP A 44 -6.05 -6.57 -13.49
N TYR A 45 -4.92 -7.19 -13.13
CA TYR A 45 -4.61 -8.59 -13.44
C TYR A 45 -5.01 -9.60 -12.34
N THR A 46 -5.50 -9.13 -11.19
CA THR A 46 -5.87 -9.98 -10.05
C THR A 46 -7.25 -9.62 -9.50
N ASP A 47 -7.86 -10.50 -8.71
CA ASP A 47 -9.10 -10.17 -7.97
C ASP A 47 -8.82 -9.43 -6.64
N ILE A 48 -7.61 -8.87 -6.46
CA ILE A 48 -7.18 -8.23 -5.21
C ILE A 48 -7.37 -6.72 -5.30
N ARG A 49 -8.14 -6.16 -4.35
CA ARG A 49 -8.32 -4.71 -4.26
C ARG A 49 -7.15 -4.06 -3.52
N VAL A 50 -6.57 -3.03 -4.12
CA VAL A 50 -5.35 -2.40 -3.61
C VAL A 50 -5.64 -1.05 -2.98
N VAL A 51 -5.05 -0.86 -1.81
CA VAL A 51 -5.01 0.39 -1.06
C VAL A 51 -3.54 0.75 -0.86
N VAL A 52 -3.13 1.98 -1.16
CA VAL A 52 -1.80 2.48 -0.84
C VAL A 52 -1.90 3.68 0.09
N VAL A 53 -1.08 3.68 1.13
CA VAL A 53 -1.04 4.74 2.13
C VAL A 53 0.29 5.47 2.01
N PHE A 54 0.24 6.79 1.88
CA PHE A 54 1.42 7.65 1.88
C PHE A 54 1.41 8.60 3.07
N ASP A 55 2.59 8.99 3.54
CA ASP A 55 2.69 10.15 4.41
C ASP A 55 2.26 11.42 3.67
N GLY A 56 1.25 12.09 4.24
CA GLY A 56 0.79 13.39 3.79
C GLY A 56 1.41 14.51 4.60
N LYS A 57 1.42 15.71 3.99
CA LYS A 57 1.78 16.97 4.66
C LYS A 57 0.59 17.93 4.77
N GLY A 58 -0.62 17.46 4.43
CA GLY A 58 -1.81 18.29 4.27
C GLY A 58 -2.86 18.08 5.37
N THR A 59 -3.86 18.96 5.39
CA THR A 59 -5.00 18.98 6.32
C THR A 59 -6.13 18.02 5.95
N SER A 60 -6.04 17.28 4.84
CA SER A 60 -7.10 16.38 4.38
C SER A 60 -6.55 15.14 3.69
N ALA A 61 -7.16 13.98 3.96
CA ALA A 61 -6.89 12.74 3.23
C ALA A 61 -7.47 12.91 1.82
N THR A 62 -6.62 13.05 0.81
CA THR A 62 -7.08 13.15 -0.58
C THR A 62 -7.38 11.74 -1.09
N GLU A 63 -8.66 11.38 -1.13
CA GLU A 63 -9.14 10.25 -1.93
C GLU A 63 -9.15 10.68 -3.39
N GLN A 64 -8.22 10.17 -4.20
CA GLN A 64 -8.44 10.12 -5.65
C GLN A 64 -9.01 8.74 -5.95
N THR A 65 -10.30 8.68 -6.28
CA THR A 65 -10.92 7.41 -6.66
C THR A 65 -11.84 7.63 -7.83
N GLU A 66 -11.38 7.21 -9.01
CA GLU A 66 -12.33 6.74 -10.02
C GLU A 66 -12.87 5.38 -9.55
N PRO A 67 -14.12 5.02 -9.84
CA PRO A 67 -14.64 3.71 -9.50
C PRO A 67 -13.71 2.62 -10.07
N HIS A 68 -13.26 1.68 -9.23
CA HIS A 68 -12.35 0.57 -9.58
C HIS A 68 -10.86 0.94 -9.73
N SER A 69 -10.43 2.14 -9.34
CA SER A 69 -9.00 2.45 -9.23
C SER A 69 -8.39 1.95 -7.91
N VAL A 70 -7.05 1.85 -7.88
CA VAL A 70 -6.29 1.77 -6.62
C VAL A 70 -6.72 2.91 -5.71
N GLN A 71 -7.03 2.60 -4.45
CA GLN A 71 -7.38 3.61 -3.45
C GLN A 71 -6.10 4.20 -2.85
N VAL A 72 -5.96 5.52 -2.89
CA VAL A 72 -4.80 6.22 -2.34
C VAL A 72 -5.22 7.01 -1.10
N PHE A 73 -4.59 6.73 0.04
CA PHE A 73 -4.76 7.50 1.27
C PHE A 73 -3.49 8.31 1.57
N TYR A 74 -3.71 9.51 2.10
CA TYR A 74 -2.64 10.34 2.66
C TYR A 74 -2.89 10.56 4.15
N SER A 75 -1.86 10.40 4.97
CA SER A 75 -1.93 10.78 6.38
C SER A 75 -2.15 12.29 6.55
N ARG A 76 -2.85 12.67 7.63
CA ARG A 76 -3.05 14.09 8.00
C ARG A 76 -1.86 14.58 8.82
N ALA A 77 -1.69 15.90 8.92
CA ALA A 77 -0.73 16.50 9.84
C ALA A 77 -0.92 15.95 11.28
N GLY A 78 0.15 15.40 11.86
CA GLY A 78 0.13 14.78 13.20
C GLY A 78 -0.27 13.30 13.23
N GLN A 79 -0.52 12.66 12.08
CA GLN A 79 -0.77 11.24 11.94
C GLN A 79 0.28 10.61 11.01
N THR A 80 0.68 9.35 11.25
CA THR A 80 1.56 8.58 10.35
C THR A 80 0.76 7.70 9.38
N ALA A 81 1.38 7.30 8.27
CA ALA A 81 0.84 6.27 7.39
C ALA A 81 0.49 4.99 8.18
N ASP A 82 1.37 4.60 9.09
CA ASP A 82 1.29 3.46 10.00
C ASP A 82 -0.03 3.49 10.78
N SER A 83 -0.36 4.64 11.40
CA SER A 83 -1.62 4.81 12.12
C SER A 83 -2.87 4.62 11.25
N ILE A 84 -2.78 4.91 9.94
CA ILE A 84 -3.87 4.61 9.00
C ILE A 84 -3.93 3.11 8.72
N ILE A 85 -2.78 2.48 8.48
CA ILE A 85 -2.67 1.04 8.21
C ILE A 85 -3.21 0.23 9.39
N GLU A 86 -2.80 0.54 10.63
CA GLU A 86 -3.29 -0.11 11.85
C GLU A 86 -4.81 0.02 12.00
N ARG A 87 -5.36 1.21 11.72
CA ARG A 87 -6.80 1.45 11.76
C ARG A 87 -7.55 0.66 10.67
N LEU A 88 -6.96 0.49 9.49
CA LEU A 88 -7.53 -0.34 8.44
C LEU A 88 -7.46 -1.82 8.84
N ALA A 89 -6.31 -2.29 9.33
CA ALA A 89 -6.10 -3.66 9.78
C ALA A 89 -7.09 -4.05 10.88
N SER A 90 -7.13 -3.31 11.99
CA SER A 90 -8.06 -3.54 13.09
C SER A 90 -9.53 -3.56 12.68
N LYS A 91 -9.93 -2.73 11.70
CA LYS A 91 -11.34 -2.63 11.27
C LYS A 91 -11.77 -3.72 10.28
N TYR A 92 -10.83 -4.22 9.49
CA TYR A 92 -11.14 -4.98 8.27
C TYR A 92 -10.52 -6.38 8.21
N ALA A 93 -9.48 -6.68 8.98
CA ALA A 93 -8.81 -7.99 8.95
C ALA A 93 -9.74 -9.16 9.37
N GLU A 94 -10.72 -8.92 10.26
CA GLU A 94 -11.70 -9.96 10.60
C GLU A 94 -12.73 -10.22 9.49
N LYS A 95 -12.92 -9.26 8.57
CA LYS A 95 -13.99 -9.26 7.56
C LYS A 95 -13.49 -9.68 6.18
N PHE A 96 -12.24 -9.39 5.87
CA PHE A 96 -11.61 -9.57 4.57
C PHE A 96 -10.29 -10.32 4.71
N ASP A 97 -9.83 -10.95 3.63
CA ASP A 97 -8.49 -11.52 3.58
C ASP A 97 -7.52 -10.36 3.33
N LEU A 98 -6.93 -9.84 4.41
CA LEU A 98 -6.15 -8.61 4.37
C LEU A 98 -4.66 -8.91 4.35
N ILE A 99 -3.96 -8.39 3.36
CA ILE A 99 -2.50 -8.40 3.25
C ILE A 99 -1.98 -6.99 3.52
N VAL A 100 -0.95 -6.85 4.35
CA VAL A 100 -0.23 -5.60 4.59
C VAL A 100 1.21 -5.77 4.11
N ALA A 101 1.63 -4.90 3.19
CA ALA A 101 3.00 -4.83 2.69
C ALA A 101 3.72 -3.62 3.29
N THR A 102 4.66 -3.88 4.19
CA THR A 102 5.45 -2.85 4.89
C THR A 102 6.88 -3.32 5.16
N GLY A 103 7.80 -2.37 5.27
CA GLY A 103 9.20 -2.60 5.65
C GLY A 103 9.46 -2.47 7.16
N ASP A 104 8.49 -2.01 7.95
CA ASP A 104 8.63 -1.79 9.38
C ASP A 104 8.17 -3.03 10.19
N LEU A 105 9.01 -3.50 11.12
CA LEU A 105 8.73 -4.70 11.91
C LEU A 105 7.59 -4.48 12.92
N LEU A 106 7.50 -3.29 13.52
CA LEU A 106 6.45 -2.97 14.49
C LEU A 106 5.08 -2.94 13.81
N GLU A 107 5.03 -2.41 12.59
CA GLU A 107 3.81 -2.45 11.78
C GLU A 107 3.40 -3.89 11.43
N GLN A 108 4.36 -4.74 11.06
CA GLN A 108 4.09 -6.15 10.77
C GLN A 108 3.52 -6.87 12.00
N GLU A 109 4.11 -6.67 13.18
CA GLU A 109 3.62 -7.26 14.43
C GLU A 109 2.21 -6.78 14.75
N THR A 110 1.97 -5.47 14.63
CA THR A 110 0.67 -4.86 14.94
C THR A 110 -0.42 -5.31 13.98
N ALA A 111 -0.17 -5.29 12.67
CA ALA A 111 -1.14 -5.75 11.67
C ALA A 111 -1.43 -7.24 11.81
N SER A 112 -0.41 -8.06 12.10
CA SER A 112 -0.57 -9.50 12.36
C SER A 112 -1.41 -9.76 13.61
N ALA A 113 -1.23 -8.96 14.67
CA ALA A 113 -2.04 -9.06 15.89
C ALA A 113 -3.53 -8.78 15.64
N PHE A 114 -3.87 -7.98 14.62
CA PHE A 114 -5.25 -7.77 14.17
C PHE A 114 -5.76 -8.85 13.19
N GLY A 115 -4.93 -9.83 12.82
CA GLY A 115 -5.31 -10.93 11.93
C GLY A 115 -5.04 -10.69 10.45
N ALA A 116 -4.25 -9.67 10.09
CA ALA A 116 -3.79 -9.46 8.72
C ALA A 116 -2.56 -10.34 8.40
N GLU A 117 -2.46 -10.79 7.15
CA GLU A 117 -1.23 -11.37 6.60
C GLU A 117 -0.22 -10.23 6.34
N CYS A 118 1.02 -10.36 6.80
CA CYS A 118 2.05 -9.35 6.54
C CYS A 118 3.11 -9.89 5.57
N ILE A 119 3.49 -9.07 4.60
CA ILE A 119 4.53 -9.39 3.62
C ILE A 119 5.59 -8.31 3.54
N SER A 120 6.81 -8.70 3.18
CA SER A 120 7.90 -7.76 2.95
C SER A 120 7.70 -6.99 1.62
N ILE A 121 8.37 -5.84 1.50
CA ILE A 121 8.41 -5.08 0.24
C ILE A 121 9.09 -5.86 -0.90
N ALA A 122 10.00 -6.79 -0.59
CA ALA A 122 10.58 -7.69 -1.58
C ALA A 122 9.58 -8.74 -2.06
N THR A 123 8.77 -9.30 -1.15
CA THR A 123 7.69 -10.23 -1.49
C THR A 123 6.62 -9.54 -2.32
N LEU A 124 6.21 -8.32 -1.94
CA LEU A 124 5.30 -7.49 -2.73
C LEU A 124 5.82 -7.35 -4.17
N ARG A 125 7.10 -7.01 -4.34
CA ARG A 125 7.72 -6.87 -5.67
C ARG A 125 7.58 -8.15 -6.50
N ALA A 126 7.91 -9.30 -5.92
CA ALA A 126 7.81 -10.58 -6.61
C ALA A 126 6.36 -10.88 -7.04
N MET A 127 5.38 -10.64 -6.15
CA MET A 127 3.96 -10.81 -6.48
C MET A 127 3.52 -9.92 -7.66
N LEU A 128 4.00 -8.68 -7.70
CA LEU A 128 3.70 -7.76 -8.80
C LEU A 128 4.32 -8.22 -10.12
N ASP A 129 5.58 -8.66 -10.09
CA ASP A 129 6.31 -9.10 -11.27
C ASP A 129 5.76 -10.44 -11.81
N GLU A 130 5.20 -11.31 -10.96
CA GLU A 130 4.55 -12.56 -11.36
C GLU A 130 3.15 -12.37 -11.95
N ALA A 131 2.38 -11.40 -11.44
CA ALA A 131 0.99 -11.20 -11.84
C ALA A 131 0.84 -10.47 -13.18
N VAL A 132 1.82 -9.65 -13.57
CA VAL A 132 1.78 -8.87 -14.81
C VAL A 132 2.59 -9.58 -15.88
N PRO A 133 1.96 -10.29 -16.84
CA PRO A 133 2.70 -10.93 -17.93
C PRO A 133 3.46 -9.89 -18.78
N ASN A 134 4.69 -10.23 -19.19
CA ASN A 134 5.56 -9.40 -20.04
C ASN A 134 4.94 -9.06 -21.40
#